data_AF-A0ABD5EXQ4-F1
#
_entry.id   AF-A0ABD5EXQ4-F1
#
_cell.length_a   1.000
_cell.length_b   1.000
_cell.length_c   1.000
_cell.angle_alpha   90.00
_cell.angle_beta   90.00
_cell.angle_gamma   90.00
#
_symmetry.space_group_name_H-M   'P 1'
#
loop_
_entity.id
_entity.type
_entity.pdbx_description
1 polymer ?
#
loop_
_entity_poly.entity_id
_entity_poly.type
_entity_poly.pdbx_seq_one_letter_code
_entity_poly.pdbx_strand_id
1 'polypeptide(L)' 'MFEQLKNIKDKIEDIAEDHGDKISDGLEKVGDFIDDKTDGKHSDKIDTAVDKAQDYIAGLGETKS' A
#
# COMPACT_ATOMS: atom_id res chain seq x y z
N MET A 1 -16.43 -10.18 7.20
CA MET A 1 -15.18 -9.77 6.51
C MET A 1 -15.12 -8.26 6.28
N PHE A 2 -16.23 -7.62 5.87
CA PHE A 2 -16.30 -6.16 5.65
C PHE A 2 -16.14 -5.31 6.94
N GLU A 3 -16.63 -5.79 8.09
CA GLU A 3 -16.51 -5.08 9.38
C GLU A 3 -15.09 -5.04 9.93
N GLN A 4 -14.24 -6.01 9.57
CA GLN A 4 -12.83 -6.01 9.98
C GLN A 4 -12.05 -4.93 9.23
N LEU A 5 -12.33 -4.72 7.94
CA LEU A 5 -11.76 -3.61 7.19
C LEU A 5 -12.16 -2.26 7.79
N LYS A 6 -13.42 -2.12 8.21
CA LYS A 6 -13.93 -0.86 8.76
C LYS A 6 -13.24 -0.51 10.08
N ASN A 7 -13.15 -1.47 11.00
CA ASN A 7 -12.43 -1.30 12.27
C ASN A 7 -10.93 -1.00 12.09
N ILE A 8 -10.29 -1.62 11.09
CA ILE A 8 -8.88 -1.34 10.78
C ILE A 8 -8.74 0.07 10.23
N LYS A 9 -9.64 0.49 9.34
CA LYS A 9 -9.64 1.84 8.78
C LYS A 9 -9.82 2.91 9.86
N ASP A 10 -10.84 2.78 10.72
CA ASP A 10 -11.11 3.74 11.80
C ASP A 10 -9.90 3.86 12.75
N LYS A 11 -9.25 2.75 13.09
CA LYS A 11 -8.02 2.77 13.90
C LYS A 11 -6.83 3.44 13.22
N ILE A 12 -6.67 3.25 11.90
CA ILE A 12 -5.59 3.90 11.15
C ILE A 12 -5.86 5.41 11.07
N GLU A 13 -7.12 5.80 10.90
CA GLU A 13 -7.55 7.20 10.86
C GLU A 13 -7.29 7.91 12.19
N ASP A 14 -7.64 7.29 13.33
CA ASP A 14 -7.33 7.78 14.68
C ASP A 14 -5.82 7.97 14.90
N ILE A 15 -5.00 6.99 14.50
CA ILE A 15 -3.54 7.07 14.63
C ILE A 15 -2.97 8.15 13.70
N ALA A 16 -3.59 8.37 12.53
CA ALA A 16 -3.18 9.40 11.59
C ALA A 16 -3.53 10.81 12.09
N GLU A 17 -4.68 10.98 12.74
CA GLU A 17 -5.06 12.24 13.36
C GLU A 17 -4.20 12.56 14.60
N ASP A 18 -3.99 11.61 15.50
CA ASP A 18 -3.22 11.83 16.73
C ASP A 18 -1.69 11.85 16.50
N HIS A 19 -1.21 11.13 15.48
CA HIS A 19 0.22 10.84 15.27
C HIS A 19 0.62 10.78 13.79
N GLY A 20 0.01 11.61 12.93
CA GLY A 20 0.31 11.66 11.48
C GLY A 20 1.80 11.74 11.16
N ASP A 21 2.57 12.51 11.94
CA ASP A 21 4.03 12.59 11.78
C ASP A 21 4.73 11.24 12.03
N LYS A 22 4.27 10.44 13.00
CA LYS A 22 4.84 9.10 13.28
C LYS A 22 4.45 8.07 12.24
N ILE A 23 3.29 8.22 11.60
CA ILE A 23 2.92 7.37 10.47
C ILE A 23 3.85 7.67 9.30
N SER A 24 4.10 8.95 9.02
CA SER A 24 5.03 9.36 7.96
C SER A 24 6.45 8.84 8.24
N ASP A 25 6.98 9.06 9.45
CA ASP A 25 8.28 8.52 9.89
C ASP A 25 8.34 6.98 9.85
N GLY A 26 7.22 6.32 10.18
CA GLY A 26 7.10 4.87 10.20
C GLY A 26 7.05 4.26 8.80
N LEU A 27 6.37 4.93 7.87
CA LEU A 27 6.27 4.54 6.46
C LEU A 27 7.60 4.75 5.74
N GLU A 28 8.28 5.88 5.98
CA GLU A 28 9.61 6.14 5.42
C GLU A 28 10.62 5.10 5.91
N LYS A 29 10.64 4.82 7.23
CA LYS A 29 11.47 3.74 7.80
C LYS A 29 11.11 2.36 7.29
N VAL A 30 9.82 2.08 7.05
CA VAL A 30 9.40 0.78 6.49
C VAL A 30 9.86 0.66 5.04
N GLY A 31 9.76 1.74 4.26
CA GLY A 31 10.29 1.83 2.91
C GLY A 31 11.79 1.53 2.91
N ASP A 32 12.57 2.32 3.64
CA ASP A 32 14.03 2.16 3.73
C ASP A 32 14.42 0.79 4.28
N PHE A 33 13.75 0.30 5.33
CA PHE A 33 14.06 -1.01 5.92
C PHE A 33 13.74 -2.16 4.98
N ILE A 34 12.63 -2.08 4.21
CA ILE A 34 12.32 -3.08 3.21
C ILE A 34 13.31 -2.97 2.06
N ASP A 35 13.68 -1.78 1.62
CA ASP A 35 14.60 -1.58 0.50
C ASP A 35 16.02 -2.03 0.86
N ASP A 36 16.53 -1.67 2.03
CA ASP A 36 17.82 -2.15 2.58
C ASP A 36 17.82 -3.66 2.77
N LYS A 37 16.72 -4.23 3.30
CA LYS A 37 16.65 -5.67 3.58
C LYS A 37 16.40 -6.51 2.33
N THR A 38 15.81 -5.90 1.31
CA THR A 38 15.61 -6.53 0.00
C THR A 38 16.73 -6.17 -0.97
N ASP A 39 17.66 -5.28 -0.61
CA ASP A 39 18.77 -4.84 -1.46
C ASP A 39 18.26 -4.27 -2.81
N GLY A 40 17.09 -3.61 -2.79
CA GLY A 40 16.33 -3.22 -3.99
C GLY A 40 15.74 -4.39 -4.81
N LYS A 41 15.91 -5.66 -4.39
CA LYS A 41 15.46 -6.86 -5.13
C LYS A 41 13.95 -7.10 -5.07
N HIS A 42 13.18 -6.21 -4.44
CA HIS A 42 11.72 -6.26 -4.47
C HIS A 42 11.10 -5.20 -5.37
N SER A 43 11.89 -4.29 -5.97
CA SER A 43 11.41 -3.44 -7.06
C SER A 43 10.81 -4.27 -8.18
N ASP A 44 11.46 -5.35 -8.62
CA ASP A 44 10.90 -6.24 -9.67
C ASP A 44 9.53 -6.82 -9.31
N LYS A 45 9.29 -7.15 -8.03
CA LYS A 45 8.01 -7.69 -7.57
C LYS A 45 6.96 -6.59 -7.43
N ILE A 46 7.37 -5.39 -7.02
CA ILE A 46 6.49 -4.22 -6.91
C ILE A 46 6.09 -3.78 -8.31
N ASP A 47 7.02 -3.63 -9.25
CA ASP A 47 6.74 -3.33 -10.67
C ASP A 47 5.83 -4.38 -11.28
N THR A 48 6.13 -5.68 -11.10
CA THR A 48 5.25 -6.76 -11.59
C THR A 48 3.85 -6.70 -10.96
N ALA A 49 3.74 -6.31 -9.69
CA ALA A 49 2.45 -6.17 -9.01
C ALA A 49 1.68 -4.95 -9.51
N VAL A 50 2.37 -3.84 -9.77
CA VAL A 50 1.81 -2.60 -10.33
C VAL A 50 1.34 -2.83 -11.76
N ASP A 51 2.15 -3.45 -12.61
CA ASP A 51 1.78 -3.83 -13.98
C ASP A 51 0.53 -4.71 -13.98
N LYS A 52 0.50 -5.76 -13.15
CA LYS A 52 -0.69 -6.63 -13.03
C LYS A 52 -1.92 -5.88 -12.54
N ALA A 53 -1.76 -4.94 -11.61
CA ALA A 53 -2.86 -4.13 -11.12
C ALA A 53 -3.37 -3.18 -12.21
N GLN A 54 -2.48 -2.54 -12.98
CA GLN A 54 -2.83 -1.71 -14.12
C GLN A 54 -3.54 -2.51 -15.21
N ASP A 55 -3.06 -3.70 -15.56
CA ASP A 55 -3.71 -4.61 -16.51
C ASP A 55 -5.13 -4.97 -16.04
N TYR A 56 -5.28 -5.29 -14.75
CA TYR A 56 -6.57 -5.61 -14.16
C TYR A 56 -7.53 -4.41 -14.18
N ILE A 57 -7.03 -3.21 -13.89
CA ILE A 57 -7.82 -1.97 -13.92
C ILE A 57 -8.18 -1.59 -15.37
N ALA A 58 -7.26 -1.76 -16.31
CA ALA A 58 -7.50 -1.52 -17.74
C ALA A 58 -8.56 -2.48 -18.27
N GLY A 59 -8.48 -3.77 -17.94
CA GLY A 59 -9.51 -4.76 -18.29
C GLY A 59 -10.86 -4.53 -17.60
N LEU A 60 -10.87 -3.99 -16.38
CA LEU A 60 -12.10 -3.55 -15.69
C LEU A 60 -12.69 -2.27 -16.32
N GLY A 61 -11.86 -1.44 -16.95
CA GLY A 61 -12.30 -0.25 -17.71
C GLY A 61 -12.87 -0.61 -19.08
N GLU A 62 -12.28 -1.60 -19.75
CA GLU A 62 -12.69 -2.03 -21.10
C GLU A 62 -13.99 -2.85 -21.09
N THR A 63 -14.32 -3.53 -19.99
CA THR A 63 -15.60 -4.26 -19.83
C THR A 63 -16.81 -3.37 -19.50
N LYS A 64 -16.63 -2.05 -19.47
CA LYS A 64 -17.70 -1.07 -19.14
C LYS A 64 -18.10 -0.13 -20.28
N SER A 65 -17.60 -0.33 -21.50
CA SER A 65 -18.02 0.42 -22.71
C SER A 65 -18.95 -0.38 -23.60
#